data_AF-A0A6J4X1I2-F1
#
_entry.id   AF-A0A6J4X1I2-F1
#
_cell.length_a   1.000
_cell.length_b   1.000
_cell.length_c   1.000
_cell.angle_alpha   90.00
_cell.angle_beta   90.00
_cell.angle_gamma   90.00
#
_symmetry.space_group_name_H-M   'P 1'
#
loop_
_entity.id
_entity.type
_entity.pdbx_description
1 polymer ?
#
loop_
_entity_poly.entity_id
_entity_poly.type
_entity_poly.pdbx_seq_one_letter_code
_entity_poly.pdbx_strand_id
1 'polypeptide(L)'
;EGQIPYLREKLSSLSEFMREIKVGFARYYNRRHNRRGYFWGDRFKSVIVENGETLINCLAYIDLNPLGAGLVEFPEQYRWTSLGYHIQTNNRDNFLSTDFGLKEFNVQSKKERIKRYRRYVYEAGALSQPEEGNVKVIEDKALEKERRREFELSKSDRFRYRTRYFTDSGIIGSKEFVSANYQRFKNLFYSKEEKKPKRSRG
;
A
#
# COMPACT_ATOMS: atom_id res chain seq x y z
N GLU A 1 19.77 -14.83 38.58
CA GLU A 1 20.15 -14.98 37.15
C GLU A 1 19.57 -13.81 36.37
N GLY A 2 20.37 -13.16 35.51
CA GLY A 2 19.99 -11.89 34.87
C GLY A 2 18.94 -12.05 33.76
N GLN A 3 18.23 -10.97 33.42
CA GLN A 3 17.21 -10.97 32.36
C GLN A 3 17.79 -11.08 30.93
N ILE A 4 19.11 -10.98 30.77
CA ILE A 4 19.79 -10.92 29.46
C ILE A 4 19.53 -12.18 28.59
N PRO A 5 19.64 -13.42 29.09
CA PRO A 5 19.38 -14.60 28.28
C PRO A 5 17.94 -14.64 27.77
N TYR A 6 16.97 -14.33 28.64
CA TYR A 6 15.55 -14.24 28.28
C TYR A 6 15.28 -13.20 27.19
N LEU A 7 15.84 -11.98 27.34
CA LEU A 7 15.65 -10.93 26.35
C LEU A 7 16.27 -11.30 24.99
N ARG A 8 17.41 -11.99 24.98
CA ARG A 8 18.04 -12.43 23.73
C ARG A 8 17.16 -13.43 22.98
N GLU A 9 16.63 -14.42 23.68
CA GLU A 9 15.71 -15.42 23.08
C GLU A 9 14.42 -14.76 22.58
N LYS A 10 13.84 -13.85 23.37
CA LYS A 10 12.62 -13.14 22.98
C LYS A 10 12.84 -12.28 21.72
N LEU A 11 13.94 -11.55 21.65
CA LEU A 11 14.21 -10.60 20.56
C LEU A 11 14.66 -11.29 19.26
N SER A 12 15.12 -12.54 19.31
CA SER A 12 15.43 -13.33 18.11
C SER A 12 14.25 -14.17 17.61
N SER A 13 13.14 -14.24 18.36
CA SER A 13 11.96 -15.02 18.00
C SER A 13 10.98 -14.22 17.15
N LEU A 14 10.77 -14.65 15.90
CA LEU A 14 9.74 -14.09 15.01
C LEU A 14 8.34 -14.17 15.63
N SER A 15 8.04 -15.26 16.35
CA SER A 15 6.77 -15.45 17.03
C SER A 15 6.52 -14.39 18.10
N GLU A 16 7.54 -14.07 18.89
CA GLU A 16 7.47 -13.03 19.91
C GLU A 16 7.30 -11.64 19.28
N PHE A 17 8.07 -11.34 18.23
CA PHE A 17 7.94 -10.09 17.47
C PHE A 17 6.52 -9.89 16.93
N MET A 18 5.97 -10.91 16.25
CA MET A 18 4.61 -10.86 15.72
C MET A 18 3.55 -10.76 16.81
N ARG A 19 3.78 -11.41 17.97
CA ARG A 19 2.89 -11.31 19.13
C ARG A 19 2.82 -9.87 19.66
N GLU A 20 3.97 -9.20 19.83
CA GLU A 20 4.01 -7.82 20.32
C GLU A 20 3.25 -6.86 19.37
N ILE A 21 3.44 -7.00 18.06
CA ILE A 21 2.70 -6.21 17.06
C ILE A 21 1.19 -6.45 17.18
N LYS A 22 0.77 -7.72 17.13
CA LYS A 22 -0.65 -8.09 17.09
C LYS A 22 -1.37 -7.72 18.39
N VAL A 23 -0.76 -8.03 19.54
CA VAL A 23 -1.35 -7.74 20.86
C VAL A 23 -1.38 -6.24 21.11
N GLY A 24 -0.28 -5.54 20.81
CA GLY A 24 -0.21 -4.08 20.95
C GLY A 24 -1.30 -3.37 20.16
N PHE A 25 -1.46 -3.71 18.88
CA PHE A 25 -2.49 -3.12 18.02
C PHE A 25 -3.92 -3.47 18.48
N ALA A 26 -4.18 -4.74 18.82
CA ALA A 26 -5.50 -5.17 19.29
C ALA A 26 -5.93 -4.42 20.55
N ARG A 27 -5.02 -4.26 21.53
CA ARG A 27 -5.27 -3.49 22.76
C ARG A 27 -5.55 -2.02 22.44
N TYR A 28 -4.74 -1.41 21.59
CA TYR A 28 -4.93 -0.03 21.14
C TYR A 28 -6.31 0.17 20.49
N TYR A 29 -6.65 -0.66 19.51
CA TYR A 29 -7.89 -0.55 18.74
C TYR A 29 -9.12 -0.79 19.62
N ASN A 30 -9.11 -1.86 20.43
CA ASN A 30 -10.21 -2.17 21.33
C ASN A 30 -10.46 -1.05 22.34
N ARG A 31 -9.40 -0.46 22.92
CA ARG A 31 -9.53 0.69 23.81
C ARG A 31 -10.09 1.91 23.08
N ARG A 32 -9.60 2.21 21.88
CA ARG A 32 -10.03 3.36 21.08
C ARG A 32 -11.50 3.29 20.68
N HIS A 33 -12.01 2.09 20.39
CA HIS A 33 -13.36 1.87 19.89
C HIS A 33 -14.32 1.27 20.93
N ASN A 34 -13.92 1.22 22.21
CA ASN A 34 -14.69 0.60 23.31
C ASN A 34 -15.19 -0.83 22.98
N ARG A 35 -14.35 -1.62 22.29
CA ARG A 35 -14.63 -3.01 21.92
C ARG A 35 -13.98 -3.98 22.90
N ARG A 36 -14.54 -5.18 23.01
CA ARG A 36 -13.99 -6.32 23.76
C ARG A 36 -13.86 -7.53 22.84
N GLY A 37 -13.00 -8.47 23.20
CA GLY A 37 -12.79 -9.71 22.45
C GLY A 37 -11.66 -9.66 21.41
N TYR A 38 -11.62 -10.68 20.57
CA TYR A 38 -10.58 -10.88 19.56
C TYR A 38 -10.64 -9.84 18.46
N PHE A 39 -9.48 -9.30 18.08
CA PHE A 39 -9.33 -8.39 16.95
C PHE A 39 -8.88 -9.11 15.68
N TRP A 40 -7.95 -10.07 15.81
CA TRP A 40 -7.41 -10.85 14.71
C TRP A 40 -8.19 -12.15 14.53
N GLY A 41 -8.41 -12.58 13.29
CA GLY A 41 -9.05 -13.87 13.00
C GLY A 41 -8.16 -15.06 13.36
N ASP A 42 -6.98 -15.14 12.73
CA ASP A 42 -6.06 -16.28 12.88
C ASP A 42 -4.68 -15.91 13.44
N ARG A 43 -3.90 -16.94 13.78
CA ARG A 43 -2.45 -16.82 14.05
C ARG A 43 -1.69 -16.43 12.78
N PHE A 44 -0.49 -15.86 12.94
CA PHE A 44 0.36 -15.58 11.78
C PHE A 44 0.87 -16.89 11.17
N LYS A 45 1.09 -16.90 9.86
CA LYS A 45 1.72 -18.01 9.13
C LYS A 45 3.14 -17.59 8.76
N SER A 46 4.07 -18.53 8.80
CA SER A 46 5.47 -18.33 8.39
C SER A 46 5.83 -19.43 7.42
N VAL A 47 6.14 -19.06 6.19
CA VAL A 47 6.51 -19.98 5.11
C VAL A 47 7.84 -19.50 4.55
N ILE A 48 8.79 -20.43 4.40
CA ILE A 48 10.09 -20.12 3.81
C ILE A 48 9.91 -20.03 2.30
N VAL A 49 10.42 -18.95 1.70
CA VAL A 49 10.40 -18.73 0.26
C VAL A 49 11.85 -18.74 -0.23
N GLU A 50 12.23 -19.79 -0.96
CA GLU A 50 13.62 -20.00 -1.41
C GLU A 50 13.84 -19.59 -2.87
N ASN A 51 12.82 -19.71 -3.73
CA ASN A 51 12.89 -19.35 -5.14
C ASN A 51 12.48 -17.89 -5.38
N GLY A 52 13.25 -17.18 -6.21
CA GLY A 52 12.93 -15.82 -6.66
C GLY A 52 11.60 -15.71 -7.41
N GLU A 53 11.22 -16.74 -8.19
CA GLU A 53 9.92 -16.77 -8.87
C GLU A 53 8.77 -16.84 -7.85
N THR A 54 8.91 -17.68 -6.81
CA THR A 54 7.93 -17.75 -5.73
C THR A 54 7.84 -16.40 -5.00
N LEU A 55 8.98 -15.76 -4.74
CA LEU A 55 9.01 -14.44 -4.10
C LEU A 55 8.26 -13.38 -4.92
N ILE A 56 8.56 -13.24 -6.22
CA ILE A 56 7.93 -12.21 -7.04
C ILE A 56 6.42 -12.45 -7.20
N ASN A 57 5.99 -13.71 -7.32
CA ASN A 57 4.57 -14.09 -7.31
C ASN A 57 3.89 -13.66 -6.00
N CYS A 58 4.50 -13.97 -4.85
CA CYS A 58 3.98 -13.57 -3.54
C CYS A 58 3.89 -12.05 -3.38
N LEU A 59 4.90 -11.31 -3.83
CA LEU A 59 4.89 -9.85 -3.80
C LEU A 59 3.78 -9.28 -4.69
N ALA A 60 3.64 -9.80 -5.92
CA ALA A 60 2.60 -9.35 -6.84
C ALA A 60 1.20 -9.63 -6.31
N TYR A 61 0.98 -10.80 -5.69
CA TYR A 61 -0.26 -11.12 -5.00
C TYR A 61 -0.59 -10.07 -3.92
N ILE A 62 0.38 -9.71 -3.09
CA ILE A 62 0.20 -8.67 -2.05
C ILE A 62 -0.16 -7.31 -2.68
N ASP A 63 0.53 -6.92 -3.75
CA ASP A 63 0.28 -5.66 -4.47
C ASP A 63 -1.08 -5.65 -5.21
N LEU A 64 -1.61 -6.81 -5.59
CA LEU A 64 -2.90 -6.97 -6.27
C LEU A 64 -4.09 -7.11 -5.32
N ASN A 65 -3.89 -7.49 -4.06
CA ASN A 65 -4.97 -7.65 -3.08
C ASN A 65 -5.91 -6.43 -2.96
N PRO A 66 -5.43 -5.17 -2.90
CA PRO A 66 -6.33 -4.01 -2.84
C PRO A 66 -7.16 -3.83 -4.11
N LEU A 67 -6.61 -4.21 -5.26
CA LEU A 67 -7.31 -4.20 -6.54
C LEU A 67 -8.38 -5.29 -6.54
N GLY A 68 -8.03 -6.52 -6.19
CA GLY A 68 -8.98 -7.65 -6.08
C GLY A 68 -10.12 -7.40 -5.09
N ALA A 69 -9.84 -6.69 -3.98
CA ALA A 69 -10.83 -6.24 -3.00
C ALA A 69 -11.67 -5.03 -3.45
N GLY A 70 -11.45 -4.50 -4.66
CA GLY A 70 -12.19 -3.36 -5.21
C GLY A 70 -11.87 -2.01 -4.57
N LEU A 71 -10.80 -1.91 -3.77
CA LEU A 71 -10.41 -0.67 -3.08
C LEU A 71 -9.76 0.34 -4.03
N VAL A 72 -9.17 -0.14 -5.13
CA VAL A 72 -8.46 0.67 -6.11
C VAL A 72 -8.72 0.19 -7.54
N GLU A 73 -8.37 1.01 -8.52
CA GLU A 73 -8.37 0.65 -9.94
C GLU A 73 -7.01 0.18 -10.43
N PHE A 74 -5.94 0.68 -9.81
CA PHE A 74 -4.56 0.36 -10.18
C PHE A 74 -3.74 0.08 -8.92
N PRO A 75 -2.81 -0.89 -8.94
CA PRO A 75 -2.03 -1.30 -7.76
C PRO A 75 -1.32 -0.13 -7.05
N GLU A 76 -0.77 0.82 -7.80
CA GLU A 76 -0.01 1.97 -7.30
C GLU A 76 -0.85 2.94 -6.47
N GLN A 77 -2.17 2.89 -6.63
CA GLN A 77 -3.09 3.74 -5.90
C GLN A 77 -3.15 3.36 -4.41
N TYR A 78 -2.85 2.12 -4.06
CA TYR A 78 -2.87 1.68 -2.67
C TYR A 78 -1.49 1.87 -2.03
N ARG A 79 -1.38 2.86 -1.15
CA ARG A 79 -0.07 3.30 -0.61
C ARG A 79 0.64 2.29 0.28
N TRP A 80 -0.10 1.33 0.85
CA TRP A 80 0.40 0.39 1.84
C TRP A 80 0.86 -0.93 1.23
N THR A 81 1.08 -0.96 -0.08
CA THR A 81 1.79 -2.06 -0.76
C THR A 81 3.19 -1.62 -1.18
N SER A 82 4.03 -2.57 -1.56
CA SER A 82 5.41 -2.30 -1.96
C SER A 82 5.47 -1.38 -3.17
N LEU A 83 4.72 -1.69 -4.23
CA LEU A 83 4.67 -0.89 -5.44
C LEU A 83 4.14 0.53 -5.18
N GLY A 84 3.05 0.64 -4.42
CA GLY A 84 2.47 1.91 -4.02
C GLY A 84 3.44 2.78 -3.21
N TYR A 85 4.10 2.19 -2.21
CA TYR A 85 5.09 2.89 -1.40
C TYR A 85 6.28 3.38 -2.23
N HIS A 86 6.86 2.54 -3.09
CA HIS A 86 7.97 2.95 -3.96
C HIS A 86 7.60 4.12 -4.88
N ILE A 87 6.38 4.16 -5.41
CA ILE A 87 5.97 5.19 -6.36
C ILE A 87 5.56 6.49 -5.64
N GLN A 88 4.80 6.36 -4.56
CA GLN A 88 4.28 7.51 -3.81
C GLN A 88 5.34 8.18 -2.95
N THR A 89 6.24 7.43 -2.32
CA THR A 89 7.23 8.02 -1.40
C THR A 89 8.64 8.03 -1.96
N ASN A 90 8.87 7.39 -3.11
CA ASN A 90 10.23 7.11 -3.62
C ASN A 90 11.06 6.25 -2.67
N ASN A 91 10.42 5.45 -1.80
CA ASN A 91 11.10 4.71 -0.74
C ASN A 91 12.01 5.62 0.10
N ARG A 92 11.50 6.80 0.48
CA ARG A 92 12.28 7.86 1.15
C ARG A 92 13.03 7.38 2.39
N ASP A 93 12.43 6.46 3.14
CA ASP A 93 12.96 5.95 4.40
C ASP A 93 13.85 4.71 4.19
N ASN A 94 14.12 4.34 2.93
CA ASN A 94 14.86 3.14 2.52
C ASN A 94 14.37 1.87 3.23
N PHE A 95 13.06 1.78 3.44
CA PHE A 95 12.41 0.75 4.25
C PHE A 95 12.23 -0.56 3.48
N LEU A 96 11.94 -0.48 2.17
CA LEU A 96 11.71 -1.65 1.33
C LEU A 96 12.89 -1.92 0.40
N SER A 97 13.26 -3.20 0.31
CA SER A 97 14.22 -3.67 -0.69
C SER A 97 13.62 -3.62 -2.09
N THR A 98 14.45 -3.36 -3.10
CA THR A 98 14.09 -3.56 -4.51
C THR A 98 14.62 -4.88 -5.06
N ASP A 99 15.10 -5.76 -4.18
CA ASP A 99 15.49 -7.12 -4.51
C ASP A 99 14.22 -7.96 -4.61
N PHE A 100 13.77 -8.19 -5.84
CA PHE A 100 12.61 -9.00 -6.16
C PHE A 100 12.97 -10.49 -6.33
N GLY A 101 14.20 -10.90 -5.93
CA GLY A 101 14.67 -12.29 -5.92
C GLY A 101 15.06 -12.88 -7.27
N LEU A 102 14.73 -12.21 -8.37
CA LEU A 102 15.03 -12.69 -9.72
C LEU A 102 16.36 -12.12 -10.24
N LYS A 103 17.18 -12.98 -10.85
CA LYS A 103 18.45 -12.57 -11.53
C LYS A 103 18.21 -11.54 -12.62
N GLU A 104 17.08 -11.63 -13.32
CA GLU A 104 16.66 -10.66 -14.35
C GLU A 104 16.38 -9.26 -13.77
N PHE A 105 16.19 -9.16 -12.47
CA PHE A 105 16.06 -7.89 -11.76
C PHE A 105 17.40 -7.39 -11.21
N ASN A 106 18.52 -8.07 -11.50
CA ASN A 106 19.87 -7.59 -11.21
C ASN A 106 20.31 -6.45 -12.16
N VAL A 107 19.39 -5.56 -12.49
CA VAL A 107 19.67 -4.30 -13.18
C VAL A 107 20.16 -3.29 -12.16
N GLN A 108 21.17 -2.50 -12.49
CA GLN A 108 21.79 -1.58 -11.52
C GLN A 108 20.83 -0.47 -11.04
N SER A 109 19.92 0.00 -11.90
CA SER A 109 19.04 1.11 -11.55
C SER A 109 17.80 0.68 -10.76
N LYS A 110 17.60 1.26 -9.58
CA LYS A 110 16.36 1.12 -8.79
C LYS A 110 15.11 1.47 -9.61
N LYS A 111 15.19 2.50 -10.48
CA LYS A 111 14.07 2.91 -11.34
C LYS A 111 13.64 1.78 -12.27
N GLU A 112 14.63 1.11 -12.87
CA GLU A 112 14.38 0.03 -13.83
C GLU A 112 13.83 -1.21 -13.14
N ARG A 113 14.33 -1.56 -11.94
CA ARG A 113 13.77 -2.65 -11.12
C ARG A 113 12.29 -2.43 -10.81
N ILE A 114 11.92 -1.21 -10.38
CA ILE A 114 10.51 -0.87 -10.12
C ILE A 114 9.68 -0.92 -11.40
N LYS A 115 10.20 -0.47 -12.55
CA LYS A 115 9.50 -0.54 -13.84
C LYS A 115 9.20 -1.99 -14.24
N ARG A 116 10.20 -2.87 -14.16
CA ARG A 116 10.04 -4.31 -14.45
C ARG A 116 9.05 -4.96 -13.50
N TYR A 117 9.09 -4.61 -12.23
CA TYR A 117 8.18 -5.18 -11.23
C TYR A 117 6.75 -4.72 -11.48
N ARG A 118 6.58 -3.42 -11.78
CA ARG A 118 5.29 -2.86 -12.20
C ARG A 118 4.73 -3.58 -13.42
N ARG A 119 5.54 -3.83 -14.45
CA ARG A 119 5.12 -4.63 -15.61
C ARG A 119 4.62 -6.00 -15.17
N TYR A 120 5.41 -6.71 -14.37
CA TYR A 120 5.04 -8.04 -13.87
C TYR A 120 3.70 -8.03 -13.12
N VAL A 121 3.49 -7.08 -12.20
CA VAL A 121 2.23 -6.92 -11.46
C VAL A 121 1.04 -6.69 -12.40
N TYR A 122 1.21 -5.88 -13.44
CA TYR A 122 0.13 -5.62 -14.40
C TYR A 122 -0.23 -6.84 -15.24
N GLU A 123 0.78 -7.55 -15.74
CA GLU A 123 0.57 -8.79 -16.51
C GLU A 123 -0.09 -9.86 -15.62
N ALA A 124 0.39 -10.05 -14.38
CA ALA A 124 -0.21 -10.99 -13.43
C ALA A 124 -1.65 -10.61 -13.05
N GLY A 125 -1.93 -9.32 -12.85
CA GLY A 125 -3.25 -8.81 -12.49
C GLY A 125 -4.29 -8.89 -13.60
N ALA A 126 -3.86 -9.00 -14.86
CA ALA A 126 -4.74 -9.25 -16.00
C ALA A 126 -4.97 -10.75 -16.24
N LEU A 127 -3.98 -11.59 -15.95
CA LEU A 127 -4.09 -13.05 -16.04
C LEU A 127 -4.90 -13.69 -14.91
N SER A 128 -5.09 -12.97 -13.81
CA SER A 128 -5.87 -13.45 -12.66
C SER A 128 -7.30 -13.72 -13.11
N GLN A 129 -7.68 -14.99 -13.25
CA GLN A 129 -9.07 -15.35 -13.47
C GLN A 129 -9.85 -15.04 -12.20
N PRO A 130 -11.04 -14.43 -12.28
CA PRO A 130 -11.90 -14.32 -11.11
C PRO A 130 -12.31 -15.72 -10.67
N GLU A 131 -11.62 -16.29 -9.69
CA GLU A 131 -12.16 -17.42 -8.93
C GLU A 131 -13.44 -16.97 -8.21
N GLU A 132 -14.42 -17.88 -8.11
CA GLU A 132 -15.78 -17.71 -7.58
C GLU A 132 -16.00 -16.40 -6.77
N GLY A 133 -16.32 -15.32 -7.49
CA GLY A 133 -16.53 -14.00 -6.92
C GLY A 133 -16.23 -12.85 -7.87
N ASN A 134 -16.76 -11.66 -7.57
CA ASN A 134 -16.46 -10.41 -8.27
C ASN A 134 -15.06 -9.89 -7.89
N VAL A 135 -14.01 -10.66 -8.14
CA VAL A 135 -12.63 -10.19 -7.99
C VAL A 135 -12.36 -9.23 -9.13
N LYS A 136 -12.06 -7.97 -8.81
CA LYS A 136 -11.71 -6.98 -9.82
C LYS A 136 -10.33 -7.31 -10.37
N VAL A 137 -10.18 -7.22 -11.69
CA VAL A 137 -8.94 -7.50 -12.43
C VAL A 137 -8.51 -6.26 -13.21
N ILE A 138 -7.28 -6.27 -13.72
CA ILE A 138 -6.83 -5.21 -14.62
C ILE A 138 -7.46 -5.44 -16.00
N GLU A 139 -8.24 -4.47 -16.47
CA GLU A 139 -8.88 -4.54 -17.80
C GLU A 139 -7.84 -4.57 -18.92
N ASP A 140 -8.08 -5.37 -19.96
CA ASP A 140 -7.20 -5.49 -21.13
C ASP A 140 -6.88 -4.14 -21.79
N LYS A 141 -7.89 -3.26 -21.88
CA LYS A 141 -7.72 -1.90 -22.42
C LYS A 141 -6.74 -1.08 -21.59
N ALA A 142 -6.79 -1.22 -20.27
CA ALA A 142 -5.87 -0.53 -19.37
C ALA A 142 -4.47 -1.13 -19.49
N LEU A 143 -4.35 -2.46 -19.52
CA LEU A 143 -3.07 -3.15 -19.73
C LEU A 143 -2.40 -2.74 -21.04
N GLU A 144 -3.15 -2.70 -22.14
CA GLU A 144 -2.63 -2.34 -23.46
C GLU A 144 -2.14 -0.89 -23.50
N LYS A 145 -2.83 0.02 -22.80
CA LYS A 145 -2.35 1.39 -22.61
C LYS A 145 -1.02 1.43 -21.86
N GLU A 146 -0.83 0.58 -20.86
CA GLU A 146 0.41 0.48 -20.09
C GLU A 146 1.56 -0.12 -20.89
N ARG A 147 1.28 -1.15 -21.71
CA ARG A 147 2.24 -1.75 -22.64
C ARG A 147 2.77 -0.73 -23.64
N ARG A 148 1.89 0.09 -24.23
CA ARG A 148 2.27 1.17 -25.17
C ARG A 148 3.23 2.20 -24.58
N ARG A 149 3.21 2.40 -23.26
CA ARG A 149 4.12 3.31 -22.55
C ARG A 149 5.24 2.57 -21.81
N GLU A 150 5.45 1.28 -22.11
CA GLU A 150 6.45 0.41 -21.49
C GLU A 150 6.40 0.43 -19.95
N PHE A 151 5.20 0.58 -19.40
CA PHE A 151 4.96 0.71 -17.96
C PHE A 151 5.69 1.88 -17.30
N GLU A 152 6.15 2.88 -18.07
CA GLU A 152 6.72 4.09 -17.50
C GLU A 152 5.67 5.01 -16.89
N LEU A 153 6.01 5.57 -15.73
CA LEU A 153 5.21 6.59 -15.06
C LEU A 153 5.69 7.98 -15.42
N SER A 154 4.79 8.78 -16.00
CA SER A 154 5.02 10.18 -16.30
C SER A 154 5.19 11.02 -15.03
N LYS A 155 5.73 12.23 -15.17
CA LYS A 155 5.83 13.18 -14.04
C LYS A 155 4.45 13.51 -13.45
N SER A 156 3.44 13.65 -14.29
CA SER A 156 2.05 13.91 -13.86
C SER A 156 1.45 12.71 -13.12
N ASP A 157 1.72 11.47 -13.55
CA ASP A 157 1.28 10.27 -12.82
C ASP A 157 1.91 10.23 -11.43
N ARG A 158 3.23 10.41 -11.33
CA ARG A 158 3.94 10.44 -10.04
C ARG A 158 3.42 11.55 -9.14
N PHE A 159 3.15 12.73 -9.70
CA PHE A 159 2.56 13.84 -8.95
C PHE A 159 1.16 13.48 -8.42
N ARG A 160 0.29 12.89 -9.26
CA ARG A 160 -1.04 12.44 -8.83
C ARG A 160 -0.95 11.41 -7.71
N TYR A 161 -0.08 10.40 -7.83
CA TYR A 161 0.09 9.39 -6.79
C TYR A 161 0.62 9.98 -5.48
N ARG A 162 1.58 10.90 -5.54
CA ARG A 162 2.12 11.61 -4.38
C ARG A 162 1.11 12.50 -3.67
N THR A 163 0.23 13.13 -4.44
CA THR A 163 -0.73 14.10 -3.92
C THR A 163 -2.06 13.47 -3.50
N ARG A 164 -2.40 12.27 -3.99
CA ARG A 164 -3.67 11.58 -3.69
C ARG A 164 -3.97 11.50 -2.19
N TYR A 165 -2.94 11.22 -1.37
CA TYR A 165 -3.08 11.17 0.09
C TYR A 165 -3.60 12.48 0.72
N PHE A 166 -3.27 13.63 0.13
CA PHE A 166 -3.77 14.92 0.60
C PHE A 166 -5.20 15.20 0.11
N THR A 167 -5.61 14.60 -1.00
CA THR A 167 -6.88 14.92 -1.70
C THR A 167 -8.03 13.98 -1.34
N ASP A 168 -7.79 12.82 -0.73
CA ASP A 168 -8.87 11.95 -0.24
C ASP A 168 -9.78 12.66 0.80
N SER A 169 -9.35 13.83 1.32
CA SER A 169 -10.19 14.76 2.09
C SER A 169 -9.92 16.24 1.79
N GLY A 170 -9.21 16.56 0.70
CA GLY A 170 -8.69 17.89 0.40
C GLY A 170 -9.27 18.47 -0.89
N ILE A 171 -9.90 19.64 -0.79
CA ILE A 171 -10.29 20.43 -1.96
C ILE A 171 -9.13 21.38 -2.30
N ILE A 172 -8.60 21.29 -3.52
CA ILE A 172 -7.51 22.15 -4.01
C ILE A 172 -8.05 22.95 -5.21
N GLY A 173 -7.85 24.26 -5.19
CA GLY A 173 -8.27 25.17 -6.26
C GLY A 173 -8.20 26.62 -5.83
N SER A 174 -8.80 27.53 -6.61
CA SER A 174 -8.95 28.92 -6.19
C SER A 174 -9.77 29.03 -4.90
N LYS A 175 -9.70 30.18 -4.22
CA LYS A 175 -10.46 30.42 -2.99
C LYS A 175 -11.96 30.19 -3.20
N GLU A 176 -12.47 30.61 -4.35
CA GLU A 176 -13.86 30.46 -4.77
C GLU A 176 -14.22 28.99 -4.95
N PHE A 177 -13.38 28.22 -5.65
CA PHE A 177 -13.56 26.78 -5.87
C PHE A 177 -13.55 25.99 -4.56
N VAL A 178 -12.60 26.29 -3.66
CA VAL A 178 -12.50 25.64 -2.35
C VAL A 178 -13.72 25.96 -1.49
N SER A 179 -14.13 27.24 -1.45
CA SER A 179 -15.31 27.68 -0.68
C SER A 179 -16.60 27.03 -1.19
N ALA A 180 -16.81 26.98 -2.51
CA ALA A 180 -18.00 26.40 -3.11
C ALA A 180 -18.13 24.90 -2.80
N ASN A 181 -17.04 24.14 -2.94
CA ASN A 181 -17.05 22.71 -2.64
C ASN A 181 -17.17 22.45 -1.11
N TYR A 182 -16.55 23.27 -0.26
CA TYR A 182 -16.76 23.15 1.19
C TYR A 182 -18.24 23.31 1.56
N GLN A 183 -18.91 24.34 1.05
CA GLN A 183 -20.36 24.53 1.30
C GLN A 183 -21.21 23.36 0.78
N ARG A 184 -20.83 22.76 -0.35
CA ARG A 184 -21.52 21.61 -0.95
C ARG A 184 -21.45 20.37 -0.07
N PHE A 185 -20.32 20.10 0.57
CA PHE A 185 -20.08 18.84 1.30
C PHE A 185 -20.07 18.98 2.83
N LYS A 186 -20.15 20.19 3.39
CA LYS A 186 -20.05 20.42 4.86
C LYS A 186 -21.03 19.57 5.70
N ASN A 187 -22.22 19.29 5.17
CA ASN A 187 -23.25 18.54 5.88
C ASN A 187 -23.01 17.01 5.86
N LEU A 188 -22.13 16.53 4.98
CA LEU A 188 -21.80 15.10 4.84
C LEU A 188 -20.67 14.67 5.78
N PHE A 189 -20.00 15.63 6.41
CA PHE A 189 -18.91 15.37 7.35
C PHE A 189 -19.28 15.85 8.75
N TYR A 190 -19.51 14.92 9.67
CA TYR A 190 -19.63 15.24 11.09
C TYR A 190 -18.24 15.53 11.66
N SER A 191 -17.93 16.80 11.94
CA SER A 191 -16.71 17.18 12.66
C SER A 191 -17.08 17.68 14.04
N LYS A 192 -16.55 17.03 15.09
CA LYS A 192 -16.72 17.47 16.49
C LYS A 192 -16.17 18.88 16.74
N GLU A 193 -15.26 19.34 15.89
CA GLU A 193 -14.73 20.70 15.88
C GLU A 193 -14.75 21.26 14.45
N GLU A 194 -15.25 22.48 14.26
CA GLU A 194 -15.11 23.16 12.97
C GLU A 194 -13.61 23.39 12.69
N LYS A 195 -13.08 22.67 11.70
CA LYS A 195 -11.71 22.92 11.23
C LYS A 195 -11.66 24.27 10.53
N LYS A 196 -11.12 25.28 11.20
CA LYS A 196 -10.77 26.56 10.56
C LYS A 196 -9.68 26.31 9.52
N PRO A 197 -9.89 26.65 8.23
CA PRO A 197 -8.90 26.42 7.19
C PRO A 197 -7.62 27.22 7.50
N LYS A 198 -6.50 26.51 7.66
CA LYS A 198 -5.19 27.13 7.87
C LYS A 198 -4.60 27.52 6.52
N ARG A 199 -4.18 28.78 6.39
CA ARG A 199 -3.48 29.29 5.21
C ARG A 199 -2.12 28.59 5.12
N SER A 200 -1.83 27.89 4.02
CA SER A 200 -0.47 27.43 3.76
C SER A 200 0.39 28.64 3.44
N ARG A 201 1.43 28.91 4.24
CA ARG A 201 2.49 29.83 3.83
C ARG A 201 3.33 29.07 2.79
N GLY A 202 3.37 29.61 1.58
CA GLY A 202 4.27 29.14 0.53
C GLY A 202 5.71 29.40 0.90
#